data_AF-A0A218XF78-F1
#
_entry.id   AF-A0A218XF78-F1
#
_cell.length_a   1.000
_cell.length_b   1.000
_cell.length_c   1.000
_cell.angle_alpha   90.00
_cell.angle_beta   90.00
_cell.angle_gamma   90.00
#
_symmetry.space_group_name_H-M   'P 1'
#
loop_
_entity.id
_entity.type
_entity.pdbx_description
1 polymer ?
#
loop_
_entity_poly.entity_id
_entity_poly.type
_entity_poly.pdbx_seq_one_letter_code
_entity_poly.pdbx_strand_id
1 'polypeptide(L)'
;MASSPRGLGVSRRFLPQQATPTALTSKMTCNKYPRICRKKGSPGPDCCKKKCVNVKTDRLNCGKCGRKCKYNKICCKGKCVNPMTDRKNCGACKKK
;
A
#
# COMPACT_ATOMS: atom_id res chain seq x y z
N MET A 1 31.68 13.28 -63.64
CA MET A 1 32.76 12.43 -63.08
C MET A 1 33.33 13.15 -61.86
N ALA A 2 33.71 12.37 -60.83
CA ALA A 2 34.13 12.75 -59.46
C ALA A 2 32.96 13.07 -58.50
N SER A 3 32.88 12.60 -57.25
CA SER A 3 33.59 11.61 -56.42
C SER A 3 32.71 11.36 -55.18
N SER A 4 32.76 10.16 -54.59
CA SER A 4 32.10 9.84 -53.30
C SER A 4 32.73 10.63 -52.13
N PRO A 5 32.10 10.69 -50.93
CA PRO A 5 32.34 9.61 -49.98
C PRO A 5 31.10 9.16 -49.19
N ARG A 6 31.14 7.86 -48.88
CA ARG A 6 30.27 7.16 -47.94
C ARG A 6 30.52 7.73 -46.54
N GLY A 7 29.53 8.45 -46.01
CA GLY A 7 29.53 9.01 -44.66
C GLY A 7 29.12 7.96 -43.64
N LEU A 8 29.97 7.79 -42.64
CA LEU A 8 29.90 6.82 -41.56
C LEU A 8 28.59 6.90 -40.76
N GLY A 9 28.21 5.74 -40.22
CA GLY A 9 27.02 5.58 -39.41
C GLY A 9 26.98 6.47 -38.18
N VAL A 10 25.79 6.96 -37.89
CA VAL A 10 25.34 7.11 -36.51
C VAL A 10 24.10 6.27 -36.38
N SER A 11 24.32 5.01 -35.97
CA SER A 11 23.28 4.24 -35.31
C SER A 11 22.87 5.06 -34.09
N ARG A 12 21.88 5.94 -34.26
CA ARG A 12 21.20 6.58 -33.15
C ARG A 12 20.45 5.45 -32.46
N ARG A 13 21.16 4.76 -31.57
CA ARG A 13 20.56 3.97 -30.51
C ARG A 13 19.78 4.96 -29.68
N PHE A 14 18.56 5.25 -30.13
CA PHE A 14 17.51 5.76 -29.28
C PHE A 14 17.33 4.68 -28.21
N LEU A 15 18.04 4.79 -27.11
CA LEU A 15 17.52 4.31 -25.85
C LEU A 15 16.48 5.36 -25.44
N PRO A 16 15.17 5.10 -25.57
CA PRO A 16 14.24 5.72 -24.64
C PRO A 16 14.60 5.14 -23.27
N GLN A 17 15.51 5.77 -22.54
CA GLN A 17 15.53 5.67 -21.08
C GLN A 17 14.29 6.42 -20.58
N GLN A 18 13.11 5.96 -20.99
CA GLN A 18 11.92 6.16 -20.20
C GLN A 18 12.24 5.39 -18.93
N ALA A 19 12.62 6.15 -17.90
CA ALA A 19 12.60 5.68 -16.54
C ALA A 19 11.23 5.04 -16.34
N THR A 20 11.18 3.72 -16.43
CA THR A 20 10.08 2.94 -15.89
C THR A 20 9.92 3.43 -14.45
N PRO A 21 8.69 3.53 -13.91
CA PRO A 21 8.46 3.91 -12.51
C PRO A 21 9.19 3.00 -11.48
N THR A 22 9.97 2.04 -11.94
CA THR A 22 10.76 1.05 -11.21
C THR A 22 12.23 1.41 -10.98
N ALA A 23 12.80 2.46 -11.60
CA ALA A 23 14.26 2.69 -11.48
C ALA A 23 14.71 3.61 -10.32
N LEU A 24 13.81 4.35 -9.65
CA LEU A 24 14.14 5.18 -8.47
C LEU A 24 13.01 5.25 -7.42
N THR A 25 12.23 4.19 -7.19
CA THR A 25 11.42 4.11 -5.97
C THR A 25 12.35 3.84 -4.78
N SER A 26 13.01 4.89 -4.30
CA SER A 26 13.86 4.88 -3.12
C SER A 26 13.04 4.48 -1.89
N LYS A 27 12.85 3.17 -1.67
CA LYS A 27 12.28 2.50 -0.49
C LYS A 27 11.33 3.37 0.35
N MET A 28 10.34 4.04 -0.27
CA MET A 28 9.34 4.84 0.44
C MET A 28 8.28 3.92 1.06
N THR A 29 8.75 2.99 1.88
CA THR A 29 7.93 2.06 2.64
C THR A 29 7.62 2.67 3.99
N CYS A 30 6.46 2.34 4.53
CA CYS A 30 6.02 2.94 5.79
C CYS A 30 6.91 2.54 6.99
N ASN A 31 7.70 1.46 6.86
CA ASN A 31 8.66 1.05 7.90
C ASN A 31 9.77 2.10 8.09
N LYS A 32 10.17 2.80 7.01
CA LYS A 32 11.18 3.86 7.05
C LYS A 32 10.55 5.26 7.07
N TYR A 33 9.39 5.41 6.43
CA TYR A 33 8.66 6.67 6.31
C TYR A 33 7.20 6.51 6.76
N PRO A 34 6.93 6.42 8.08
CA PRO A 34 5.59 6.13 8.59
C PRO A 34 4.55 7.20 8.24
N ARG A 35 4.99 8.43 7.93
CA ARG A 35 4.11 9.55 7.55
C ARG A 35 3.32 9.28 6.26
N ILE A 36 3.79 8.42 5.37
CA ILE A 36 3.07 8.08 4.13
C ILE A 36 1.69 7.46 4.40
N CYS A 37 1.54 6.75 5.53
CA CYS A 37 0.28 6.13 5.91
C CYS A 37 -0.78 7.13 6.39
N ARG A 38 -0.36 8.34 6.77
CA ARG A 38 -1.27 9.41 7.19
C ARG A 38 -1.71 10.30 6.02
N LYS A 39 -1.17 10.06 4.82
CA LYS A 39 -1.59 10.78 3.61
C LYS A 39 -3.05 10.45 3.29
N LYS A 40 -3.80 11.45 2.81
CA LYS A 40 -5.16 11.27 2.30
C LYS A 40 -5.18 10.17 1.22
N GLY A 41 -6.12 9.24 1.32
CA GLY A 41 -6.24 8.09 0.41
C GLY A 41 -5.42 6.86 0.82
N SER A 42 -4.61 6.93 1.89
CA SER A 42 -3.99 5.74 2.48
C SER A 42 -5.05 4.83 3.10
N PRO A 43 -4.90 3.48 3.02
CA PRO A 43 -5.82 2.52 3.67
C PRO A 43 -5.90 2.66 5.19
N GLY A 44 -4.91 3.28 5.81
CA GLY A 44 -4.94 3.60 7.23
C GLY A 44 -3.61 4.16 7.72
N PRO A 45 -3.58 4.67 8.97
CA PRO A 45 -2.44 5.40 9.51
C PRO A 45 -1.31 4.49 10.03
N ASP A 46 -1.56 3.18 10.16
CA ASP A 46 -0.66 2.25 10.81
C ASP A 46 0.18 1.48 9.79
N CYS A 47 1.47 1.31 10.07
CA CYS A 47 2.36 0.57 9.20
C CYS A 47 2.50 -0.87 9.67
N CYS A 48 2.08 -1.84 8.85
CA CYS A 48 2.25 -3.26 9.08
C CYS A 48 2.93 -3.92 7.89
N LYS A 49 4.14 -4.49 8.10
CA LYS A 49 4.90 -5.21 7.06
C LYS A 49 5.05 -4.39 5.75
N LYS A 50 5.47 -3.13 5.85
CA LYS A 50 5.61 -2.17 4.73
C LYS A 50 4.29 -1.74 4.06
N LYS A 51 3.13 -2.16 4.56
CA LYS A 51 1.80 -1.76 4.09
C LYS A 51 1.12 -0.86 5.09
N CYS A 52 0.45 0.17 4.60
CA CYS A 52 -0.42 1.00 5.41
C CYS A 52 -1.77 0.30 5.62
N VAL A 53 -2.20 0.18 6.87
CA VAL A 53 -3.44 -0.46 7.28
C VAL A 53 -4.08 0.37 8.39
N ASN A 54 -5.34 0.09 8.71
CA ASN A 54 -6.02 0.70 9.84
C ASN A 54 -6.26 -0.36 10.91
N VAL A 55 -5.48 -0.35 11.98
CA VAL A 55 -5.63 -1.37 13.04
C VAL A 55 -6.97 -1.28 13.76
N LYS A 56 -7.74 -0.21 13.57
CA LYS A 56 -9.06 -0.03 14.21
C LYS A 56 -10.19 -0.72 13.45
N THR A 57 -9.99 -1.04 12.17
CA THR A 57 -11.04 -1.56 11.28
C THR A 57 -10.59 -2.78 10.47
N ASP A 58 -9.28 -2.96 10.26
CA ASP A 58 -8.75 -4.10 9.52
C ASP A 58 -8.84 -5.40 10.36
N ARG A 59 -9.60 -6.38 9.86
CA ARG A 59 -9.80 -7.68 10.49
C ARG A 59 -8.51 -8.50 10.61
N LEU A 60 -7.52 -8.27 9.75
CA LEU A 60 -6.23 -8.98 9.75
C LEU A 60 -5.18 -8.32 10.64
N ASN A 61 -5.40 -7.07 11.04
CA ASN A 61 -4.46 -6.26 11.83
C ASN A 61 -5.15 -5.59 13.03
N CYS A 62 -6.14 -6.25 13.63
CA CYS A 62 -7.04 -5.62 14.59
C CYS A 62 -6.36 -5.33 15.92
N GLY A 63 -6.21 -4.06 16.26
CA GLY A 63 -5.55 -3.55 17.47
C GLY A 63 -4.02 -3.64 17.44
N LYS A 64 -3.43 -4.51 16.63
CA LYS A 64 -1.99 -4.59 16.34
C LYS A 64 -1.73 -5.32 15.03
N CYS A 65 -0.59 -5.05 14.41
CA CYS A 65 -0.17 -5.73 13.19
C CYS A 65 -0.18 -7.26 13.34
N GLY A 66 -0.76 -7.96 12.36
CA GLY A 66 -0.86 -9.42 12.32
C GLY A 66 -1.88 -10.04 13.29
N ARG A 67 -2.60 -9.25 14.10
CA ARG A 67 -3.67 -9.77 14.96
C ARG A 67 -4.95 -9.96 14.16
N LYS A 68 -5.11 -11.18 13.63
CA LYS A 68 -6.33 -11.59 12.95
C LYS A 68 -7.45 -11.87 13.97
N CYS A 69 -8.65 -11.34 13.72
CA CYS A 69 -9.83 -11.73 14.47
C CYS A 69 -10.25 -13.18 14.16
N LYS A 70 -10.72 -13.91 15.17
CA LYS A 70 -11.31 -15.26 15.00
C LYS A 70 -12.50 -15.24 14.03
N TYR A 71 -12.90 -16.41 13.55
CA TYR A 71 -14.08 -16.56 12.69
C TYR A 71 -15.31 -15.87 13.28
N ASN A 72 -16.09 -15.24 12.39
CA ASN A 72 -17.30 -14.49 12.71
C ASN A 72 -17.09 -13.25 13.61
N LYS A 73 -15.85 -12.78 13.81
CA LYS A 73 -15.56 -11.52 14.48
C LYS A 73 -15.11 -10.44 13.49
N ILE A 74 -15.56 -9.22 13.73
CA ILE A 74 -15.16 -8.02 13.00
C ILE A 74 -14.21 -7.16 13.85
N CYS A 75 -13.39 -6.35 13.21
CA CYS A 75 -12.54 -5.40 13.94
C CYS A 75 -13.29 -4.10 14.20
N CYS A 76 -13.49 -3.78 15.47
CA CYS A 76 -14.17 -2.59 15.93
C CYS A 76 -13.36 -1.82 16.92
N LYS A 77 -12.95 -0.59 16.54
CA LYS A 77 -12.14 0.29 17.40
C LYS A 77 -10.89 -0.43 17.93
N GLY A 78 -10.31 -1.33 17.14
CA GLY A 78 -9.13 -2.12 17.49
C GLY A 78 -9.41 -3.34 18.38
N LYS A 79 -10.68 -3.73 18.54
CA LYS A 79 -11.09 -4.94 19.27
C LYS A 79 -11.87 -5.87 18.36
N CYS A 80 -11.63 -7.17 18.48
CA CYS A 80 -12.40 -8.17 17.76
C CYS A 80 -13.74 -8.39 18.47
N VAL A 81 -14.84 -7.97 17.85
CA VAL A 81 -16.20 -8.10 18.37
C VAL A 81 -16.99 -9.08 17.51
N ASN A 82 -17.95 -9.79 18.11
CA ASN A 82 -18.86 -10.66 17.37
C ASN A 82 -20.15 -9.88 17.07
N PRO A 83 -20.44 -9.52 15.81
CA PRO A 83 -21.62 -8.74 15.48
C PRO A 83 -22.93 -9.53 15.60
N MET A 84 -22.90 -10.84 15.91
CA MET A 84 -24.11 -11.63 16.14
C MET A 84 -24.51 -11.65 17.62
N THR A 85 -23.54 -11.57 18.53
CA THR A 85 -23.77 -11.71 19.98
C THR A 85 -23.53 -10.42 20.75
N ASP A 86 -22.77 -9.48 20.20
CA ASP A 86 -22.53 -8.19 20.81
C ASP A 86 -23.67 -7.23 20.49
N ARG A 87 -24.55 -6.99 21.47
CA ARG A 87 -25.70 -6.09 21.37
C ARG A 87 -25.31 -4.68 20.88
N LYS A 88 -24.10 -4.19 21.22
CA LYS A 88 -23.62 -2.85 20.83
C LYS A 88 -22.98 -2.80 19.43
N ASN A 89 -22.80 -3.95 18.79
CA ASN A 89 -22.20 -4.06 17.46
C ASN A 89 -23.02 -5.01 16.56
N CYS A 90 -24.33 -5.11 16.80
CA CYS A 90 -25.20 -6.03 16.08
C CYS A 90 -25.23 -5.71 14.58
N GLY A 91 -24.82 -6.67 13.74
CA GLY A 91 -24.76 -6.55 12.28
C GLY A 91 -23.66 -5.65 11.71
N ALA A 92 -23.13 -4.67 12.45
CA ALA A 92 -22.02 -3.83 12.00
C ALA A 92 -21.27 -3.16 13.16
N CYS A 93 -20.11 -2.61 12.84
CA CYS A 93 -19.33 -1.85 13.81
C CYS A 93 -19.98 -0.51 14.16
N LYS A 94 -20.19 -0.24 15.46
CA LYS A 94 -20.84 0.99 15.96
C LYS A 94 -22.31 1.16 15.52
N LYS A 95 -23.10 0.09 15.53
CA LYS A 95 -24.57 0.26 15.55
C LYS A 95 -24.95 0.80 16.94
N LYS A 96 -25.28 2.10 17.00
CA LYS A 96 -25.77 2.76 18.21
C LYS A 96 -27.27 2.67 18.25
#